data_AF-A0A917WVH0-F1
#
_entry.id   AF-A0A917WVH0-F1
#
_cell.length_a   1.000
_cell.length_b   1.000
_cell.length_c   1.000
_cell.angle_alpha   90.00
_cell.angle_beta   90.00
_cell.angle_gamma   90.00
#
_symmetry.space_group_name_H-M   'P 1'
#
loop_
_entity.id
_entity.type
_entity.pdbx_description
1 polymer ?
#
loop_
_entity_poly.entity_id
_entity_poly.type
_entity_poly.pdbx_seq_one_letter_code
_entity_poly.pdbx_strand_id
1 'polypeptide(L)'
;MPPRGNGTFSFSTTGADRVGERGHVVRYIVATEDGSGIDPETFAAAVHATLADGRSWIAGGRFSFQRVPAGTPSELTVHLATPSTTDTMCGRRGVRTRGEVSCRGGRDVIINLKRWLLGVAWYPQLEDYRDMVVNHEVGHFLGNGHVVCPRAGAPAPVMARQTFGLEGCVRNPWPYPDGKTYVTGPAAPR
;
A
#
# COMPACT_ATOMS: atom_id res chain seq x y z
N MET A 1 -18.26 -2.10 9.73
CA MET A 1 -17.31 -2.97 8.99
C MET A 1 -17.20 -4.30 9.71
N PRO A 2 -17.29 -5.45 9.02
CA PRO A 2 -17.16 -6.75 9.67
C PRO A 2 -15.73 -6.95 10.19
N PRO A 3 -15.56 -7.37 11.46
CA PRO A 3 -14.22 -7.65 12.02
C PRO A 3 -13.60 -8.93 11.44
N ARG A 4 -14.42 -9.77 10.78
CA ARG A 4 -14.04 -11.04 10.17
C ARG A 4 -14.70 -11.21 8.81
N GLY A 5 -13.94 -11.66 7.83
CA GLY A 5 -14.46 -12.28 6.61
C GLY A 5 -14.24 -13.79 6.64
N ASN A 6 -14.60 -14.46 5.55
CA ASN A 6 -14.47 -15.91 5.40
C ASN A 6 -13.11 -16.33 4.80
N GLY A 7 -12.22 -15.37 4.49
CA GLY A 7 -10.91 -15.62 3.91
C GLY A 7 -10.91 -15.96 2.41
N THR A 8 -12.04 -15.80 1.71
CA THR A 8 -12.13 -15.90 0.25
C THR A 8 -12.10 -14.52 -0.39
N PHE A 9 -11.72 -14.44 -1.67
CA PHE A 9 -11.45 -13.17 -2.35
C PHE A 9 -12.11 -13.10 -3.72
N SER A 10 -12.69 -11.93 -3.99
CA SER A 10 -13.12 -11.51 -5.31
C SER A 10 -12.04 -10.64 -5.96
N PHE A 11 -11.75 -10.89 -7.23
CA PHE A 11 -10.65 -10.25 -7.95
C PHE A 11 -11.16 -9.22 -8.95
N SER A 12 -10.35 -8.19 -9.21
CA SER A 12 -10.60 -7.31 -10.35
C SER A 12 -10.47 -8.10 -11.65
N THR A 13 -11.49 -7.95 -12.50
CA THR A 13 -11.60 -8.58 -13.82
C THR A 13 -11.14 -7.67 -14.94
N THR A 14 -10.92 -6.37 -14.66
CA THR A 14 -10.37 -5.43 -15.64
C THR A 14 -8.87 -5.20 -15.44
N GLY A 15 -8.18 -4.89 -16.54
CA GLY A 15 -6.80 -4.39 -16.51
C GLY A 15 -6.77 -2.86 -16.51
N ALA A 16 -5.56 -2.30 -16.48
CA ALA A 16 -5.34 -0.89 -16.79
C ALA A 16 -4.08 -0.75 -17.64
N ASP A 17 -4.00 0.36 -18.38
CA ASP A 17 -2.79 0.69 -19.13
C ASP A 17 -1.59 0.80 -18.19
N ARG A 18 -0.41 0.57 -18.77
CA ARG A 18 0.85 0.74 -18.05
C ARG A 18 1.00 2.20 -17.64
N VAL A 19 1.37 2.41 -16.38
CA VAL A 19 1.76 3.71 -15.83
C VAL A 19 3.25 3.73 -15.51
N GLY A 20 3.88 4.88 -15.74
CA GLY A 20 5.33 5.00 -15.79
C GLY A 20 5.91 4.61 -17.15
N GLU A 21 6.86 5.41 -17.63
CA GLU A 21 7.43 5.26 -18.98
C GLU A 21 8.67 4.36 -19.02
N ARG A 22 9.32 4.14 -17.87
CA ARG A 22 10.64 3.51 -17.77
C ARG A 22 10.72 2.47 -16.65
N GLY A 23 11.78 1.67 -16.69
CA GLY A 23 12.08 0.69 -15.65
C GLY A 23 11.31 -0.62 -15.79
N HIS A 24 11.43 -1.45 -14.76
CA HIS A 24 10.79 -2.78 -14.72
C HIS A 24 9.27 -2.66 -14.61
N VAL A 25 8.52 -3.40 -15.43
CA VAL A 25 7.06 -3.37 -15.43
C VAL A 25 6.53 -4.40 -14.42
N VAL A 26 6.14 -3.91 -13.25
CA VAL A 26 5.48 -4.71 -12.23
C VAL A 26 4.03 -4.93 -12.61
N ARG A 27 3.69 -6.16 -13.03
CA ARG A 27 2.31 -6.57 -13.25
C ARG A 27 1.65 -6.96 -11.94
N TYR A 28 0.49 -6.40 -11.66
CA TYR A 28 -0.22 -6.65 -10.40
C TYR A 28 -1.71 -6.93 -10.60
N ILE A 29 -2.24 -7.75 -9.70
CA ILE A 29 -3.68 -8.06 -9.58
C ILE A 29 -4.20 -7.39 -8.32
N VAL A 30 -5.49 -7.06 -8.29
CA VAL A 30 -6.19 -6.53 -7.12
C VAL A 30 -7.31 -7.49 -6.68
N ALA A 31 -7.46 -7.66 -5.38
CA ALA A 31 -8.50 -8.49 -4.78
C ALA A 31 -9.08 -7.84 -3.51
N THR A 32 -10.37 -8.07 -3.26
CA THR A 32 -11.03 -7.70 -2.00
C THR A 32 -11.59 -8.96 -1.35
N GLU A 33 -11.52 -9.03 -0.02
CA GLU A 33 -12.09 -10.17 0.71
C GLU A 33 -13.61 -10.18 0.56
N ASP A 34 -14.18 -11.36 0.35
CA ASP A 34 -15.62 -11.54 0.28
C ASP A 34 -16.26 -11.15 1.62
N GLY A 35 -17.31 -10.35 1.55
CA GLY A 35 -17.95 -9.77 2.74
C GLY A 35 -17.28 -8.50 3.27
N SER A 36 -16.19 -8.01 2.66
CA SER A 36 -15.61 -6.69 3.01
C SER A 36 -16.56 -5.51 2.75
N GLY A 37 -17.53 -5.69 1.85
CA GLY A 37 -18.42 -4.63 1.37
C GLY A 37 -17.77 -3.69 0.37
N ILE A 38 -16.56 -4.02 -0.12
CA ILE A 38 -15.84 -3.23 -1.12
C ILE A 38 -15.73 -4.03 -2.42
N ASP A 39 -16.25 -3.43 -3.48
CA ASP A 39 -16.14 -3.95 -4.83
C ASP A 39 -14.66 -3.99 -5.31
N PRO A 40 -14.19 -5.10 -5.89
CA PRO A 40 -12.82 -5.23 -6.37
C PRO A 40 -12.40 -4.17 -7.39
N GLU A 41 -13.29 -3.75 -8.28
CA GLU A 41 -12.94 -2.72 -9.30
C GLU A 41 -12.79 -1.35 -8.66
N THR A 42 -13.64 -1.02 -7.68
CA THR A 42 -13.53 0.22 -6.90
C THR A 42 -12.20 0.29 -6.16
N PHE A 43 -11.80 -0.79 -5.48
CA PHE A 43 -10.49 -0.86 -4.83
C PHE A 43 -9.34 -0.82 -5.84
N ALA A 44 -9.49 -1.51 -6.97
CA ALA A 44 -8.48 -1.54 -8.02
C ALA A 44 -8.23 -0.18 -8.66
N ALA A 45 -9.29 0.61 -8.87
CA ALA A 45 -9.19 1.98 -9.36
C ALA A 45 -8.41 2.86 -8.39
N ALA A 46 -8.65 2.73 -7.07
CA ALA A 46 -7.90 3.48 -6.05
C ALA A 46 -6.41 3.10 -6.04
N VAL A 47 -6.09 1.80 -6.03
CA VAL A 47 -4.69 1.32 -6.09
C VAL A 47 -4.00 1.80 -7.38
N HIS A 48 -4.70 1.73 -8.51
CA HIS A 48 -4.18 2.21 -9.78
C HIS A 48 -3.92 3.72 -9.75
N ALA A 49 -4.85 4.52 -9.25
CA ALA A 49 -4.68 5.96 -9.14
C ALA A 49 -3.46 6.32 -8.27
N THR A 50 -3.27 5.67 -7.12
CA THR A 50 -2.10 5.89 -6.27
C THR A 50 -0.80 5.56 -7.01
N LEU A 51 -0.71 4.42 -7.70
CA LEU A 51 0.52 3.99 -8.40
C LEU A 51 0.78 4.76 -9.70
N ALA A 52 -0.26 5.35 -10.29
CA ALA A 52 -0.19 6.19 -11.48
C ALA A 52 0.21 7.64 -11.18
N ASP A 53 0.06 8.09 -9.93
CA ASP A 53 0.40 9.45 -9.52
C ASP A 53 1.90 9.71 -9.73
N GLY A 54 2.23 10.86 -10.33
CA GLY A 54 3.62 11.27 -10.60
C GLY A 54 4.48 11.44 -9.34
N ARG A 55 3.87 11.41 -8.15
CA ARG A 55 4.56 11.42 -6.84
C ARG A 55 4.83 10.02 -6.30
N SER A 56 4.25 8.98 -6.92
CA SER A 56 4.44 7.58 -6.55
C SER A 56 5.77 7.02 -7.09
N TRP A 57 5.97 5.72 -6.95
CA TRP A 57 7.20 4.99 -7.29
C TRP A 57 7.61 5.14 -8.76
N ILE A 58 6.68 5.46 -9.66
CA ILE A 58 6.96 5.72 -11.07
C ILE A 58 7.88 6.93 -11.27
N ALA A 59 7.88 7.92 -10.35
CA ALA A 59 8.70 9.12 -10.45
C ALA A 59 10.20 8.81 -10.41
N GLY A 60 10.58 7.74 -9.70
CA GLY A 60 11.96 7.28 -9.61
C GLY A 60 12.49 6.62 -10.89
N GLY A 61 11.64 6.37 -11.90
CA GLY A 61 12.01 5.79 -13.19
C GLY A 61 12.51 4.34 -13.18
N ARG A 62 12.61 3.72 -11.99
CA ARG A 62 13.05 2.32 -11.82
C ARG A 62 11.93 1.32 -12.05
N PHE A 63 10.69 1.73 -11.86
CA PHE A 63 9.51 0.87 -11.94
C PHE A 63 8.40 1.53 -12.74
N SER A 64 7.66 0.71 -13.47
CA SER A 64 6.36 1.00 -14.05
C SER A 64 5.35 -0.02 -13.51
N PHE A 65 4.07 0.30 -13.52
CA PHE A 65 3.03 -0.62 -13.03
C PHE A 65 2.00 -0.89 -14.12
N GLN A 66 1.51 -2.11 -14.17
CA GLN A 66 0.40 -2.48 -15.05
C GLN A 66 -0.57 -3.36 -14.28
N ARG A 67 -1.80 -2.88 -14.10
CA ARG A 67 -2.86 -3.71 -13.52
C ARG A 67 -3.30 -4.72 -14.56
N VAL A 68 -3.34 -5.99 -14.19
CA VAL A 68 -3.79 -7.08 -15.06
C VAL A 68 -4.95 -7.81 -14.40
N PRO A 69 -5.89 -8.36 -15.20
CA PRO A 69 -6.97 -9.15 -14.66
C PRO A 69 -6.47 -10.47 -14.06
N ALA A 70 -7.24 -11.02 -13.12
CA ALA A 70 -6.94 -12.32 -12.53
C ALA A 70 -6.77 -13.42 -13.60
N GLY A 71 -5.87 -14.37 -13.34
CA GLY A 71 -5.48 -15.40 -14.31
C GLY A 71 -4.36 -14.98 -15.26
N THR A 72 -3.98 -13.70 -15.27
CA THR A 72 -2.80 -13.20 -16.02
C THR A 72 -1.53 -13.34 -15.17
N PRO A 73 -0.37 -13.69 -15.76
CA PRO A 73 0.91 -13.66 -15.04
C PRO A 73 1.18 -12.30 -14.38
N SER A 74 1.43 -12.33 -13.07
CA SER A 74 1.66 -11.15 -12.23
C SER A 74 2.73 -11.42 -11.17
N GLU A 75 3.36 -10.35 -10.70
CA GLU A 75 4.41 -10.40 -9.69
C GLU A 75 3.89 -10.06 -8.29
N LEU A 76 2.80 -9.30 -8.23
CA LEU A 76 2.20 -8.72 -7.03
C LEU A 76 0.69 -8.95 -7.01
N THR A 77 0.14 -9.28 -5.85
CA THR A 77 -1.31 -9.18 -5.59
C THR A 77 -1.55 -8.21 -4.46
N VAL A 78 -2.40 -7.20 -4.70
CA VAL A 78 -2.84 -6.23 -3.69
C VAL A 78 -4.21 -6.65 -3.16
N HIS A 79 -4.25 -7.08 -1.91
CA HIS A 79 -5.44 -7.57 -1.22
C HIS A 79 -5.99 -6.49 -0.30
N LEU A 80 -7.32 -6.34 -0.26
CA LEU A 80 -8.02 -5.65 0.81
C LEU A 80 -8.70 -6.68 1.71
N ALA A 81 -8.27 -6.81 2.95
CA ALA A 81 -8.72 -7.87 3.86
C ALA A 81 -9.22 -7.32 5.19
N THR A 82 -10.22 -7.98 5.78
CA THR A 82 -10.67 -7.72 7.15
C THR A 82 -9.54 -7.88 8.16
N PRO A 83 -9.64 -7.29 9.37
CA PRO A 83 -8.61 -7.39 10.39
C PRO A 83 -8.15 -8.82 10.71
N SER A 84 -9.08 -9.77 10.86
CA SER A 84 -8.71 -11.17 11.17
C SER A 84 -7.98 -11.86 10.02
N THR A 85 -8.39 -11.58 8.78
CA THR A 85 -7.77 -12.16 7.59
C THR A 85 -6.41 -11.54 7.34
N THR A 86 -6.28 -10.23 7.58
CA THR A 86 -4.98 -9.54 7.61
C THR A 86 -4.04 -10.18 8.63
N ASP A 87 -4.46 -10.36 9.88
CA ASP A 87 -3.68 -11.04 10.92
C ASP A 87 -3.23 -12.44 10.50
N THR A 88 -4.12 -13.18 9.84
CA THR A 88 -3.84 -14.54 9.38
C THR A 88 -2.80 -14.54 8.25
N MET A 89 -3.00 -13.70 7.23
CA MET A 89 -2.09 -13.63 6.06
C MET A 89 -0.72 -13.08 6.44
N CYS A 90 -0.68 -12.00 7.22
CA CYS A 90 0.55 -11.39 7.71
C CYS A 90 1.26 -12.29 8.74
N GLY A 91 0.51 -12.95 9.62
CA GLY A 91 1.04 -13.85 10.64
C GLY A 91 1.75 -15.07 10.05
N ARG A 92 1.30 -15.60 8.91
CA ARG A 92 2.00 -16.66 8.15
C ARG A 92 3.40 -16.24 7.70
N ARG A 93 3.70 -14.94 7.68
CA ARG A 93 5.00 -14.36 7.32
C ARG A 93 5.73 -13.74 8.52
N GLY A 94 5.26 -14.03 9.73
CA GLY A 94 5.87 -13.55 10.98
C GLY A 94 5.52 -12.11 11.36
N VAL A 95 4.63 -11.44 10.63
CA VAL A 95 4.22 -10.06 10.91
C VAL A 95 2.99 -10.06 11.81
N ARG A 96 3.09 -9.42 12.97
CA ARG A 96 1.98 -9.31 13.95
C ARG A 96 1.25 -7.98 13.76
N THR A 97 0.18 -7.99 12.97
CA THR A 97 -0.62 -6.78 12.68
C THR A 97 -1.62 -6.41 13.77
N ARG A 98 -2.01 -7.36 14.64
CA ARG A 98 -2.97 -7.18 15.74
C ARG A 98 -4.32 -6.58 15.31
N GLY A 99 -4.71 -6.80 14.07
CA GLY A 99 -5.91 -6.25 13.43
C GLY A 99 -5.80 -4.78 13.08
N GLU A 100 -4.63 -4.14 13.28
CA GLU A 100 -4.50 -2.69 13.22
C GLU A 100 -3.77 -2.15 12.00
N VAL A 101 -2.90 -2.93 11.37
CA VAL A 101 -2.04 -2.44 10.28
C VAL A 101 -2.02 -3.39 9.08
N SER A 102 -1.57 -2.85 7.96
CA SER A 102 -1.29 -3.57 6.71
C SER A 102 0.07 -4.26 6.78
N CYS A 103 0.36 -5.13 5.80
CA CYS A 103 1.69 -5.70 5.65
C CYS A 103 1.98 -6.12 4.20
N ARG A 104 3.25 -6.43 3.95
CA ARG A 104 3.70 -7.15 2.76
C ARG A 104 4.23 -8.54 3.14
N GLY A 105 3.74 -9.58 2.46
CA GLY A 105 4.14 -10.98 2.63
C GLY A 105 4.51 -11.65 1.30
N GLY A 106 5.80 -11.69 0.95
CA GLY A 106 6.25 -12.25 -0.34
C GLY A 106 5.71 -11.46 -1.52
N ARG A 107 4.79 -12.04 -2.30
CA ARG A 107 4.08 -11.37 -3.41
C ARG A 107 2.76 -10.72 -3.02
N ASP A 108 2.33 -10.87 -1.77
CA ASP A 108 1.05 -10.37 -1.30
C ASP A 108 1.28 -9.04 -0.57
N VAL A 109 0.65 -7.96 -1.05
CA VAL A 109 0.45 -6.73 -0.29
C VAL A 109 -0.95 -6.80 0.30
N ILE A 110 -1.06 -6.72 1.62
CA ILE A 110 -2.31 -6.90 2.35
C ILE A 110 -2.66 -5.58 3.03
N ILE A 111 -3.66 -4.90 2.49
CA ILE A 111 -4.23 -3.68 3.04
C ILE A 111 -5.33 -4.04 4.04
N ASN A 112 -5.20 -3.53 5.27
CA ASN A 112 -6.17 -3.76 6.32
C ASN A 112 -7.44 -2.91 6.10
N LEU A 113 -8.60 -3.56 5.96
CA LEU A 113 -9.89 -2.93 5.69
C LEU A 113 -10.28 -1.90 6.77
N LYS A 114 -9.97 -2.14 8.05
CA LYS A 114 -10.25 -1.18 9.13
C LYS A 114 -9.58 0.14 8.84
N ARG A 115 -8.32 0.10 8.43
CA ARG A 115 -7.52 1.29 8.14
C ARG A 115 -7.89 1.90 6.80
N TRP A 116 -8.24 1.08 5.81
CA TRP A 116 -8.76 1.56 4.53
C TRP A 116 -10.05 2.39 4.68
N LEU A 117 -10.89 2.05 5.65
CA LEU A 117 -12.17 2.74 5.89
C LEU A 117 -12.07 3.88 6.90
N LEU A 118 -11.19 3.78 7.90
CA LEU A 118 -11.17 4.71 9.04
C LEU A 118 -9.90 5.57 9.12
N GLY A 119 -8.84 5.21 8.39
CA GLY A 119 -7.55 5.89 8.46
C GLY A 119 -6.95 5.92 9.87
N VAL A 120 -6.30 7.04 10.19
CA VAL A 120 -5.70 7.37 11.50
C VAL A 120 -5.90 8.86 11.79
N ALA A 121 -5.91 9.24 13.06
CA ALA A 121 -6.30 10.60 13.48
C ALA A 121 -5.46 11.74 12.87
N TRP A 122 -4.18 11.51 12.59
CA TRP A 122 -3.30 12.53 11.99
C TRP A 122 -3.34 12.58 10.46
N TYR A 123 -4.15 11.71 9.83
CA TYR A 123 -4.55 11.79 8.41
C TYR A 123 -6.05 12.14 8.33
N PRO A 124 -6.41 13.43 8.35
CA PRO A 124 -7.80 13.87 8.37
C PRO A 124 -8.52 13.62 7.03
N GLN A 125 -7.77 13.55 5.93
CA GLN A 125 -8.26 13.12 4.64
C GLN A 125 -7.96 11.64 4.50
N LEU A 126 -9.01 10.85 4.28
CA LEU A 126 -8.89 9.40 4.20
C LEU A 126 -8.14 8.97 2.94
N GLU A 127 -8.30 9.72 1.85
CA GLU A 127 -7.62 9.53 0.58
C GLU A 127 -6.11 9.60 0.75
N ASP A 128 -5.60 10.62 1.48
CA ASP A 128 -4.16 10.74 1.78
C ASP A 128 -3.65 9.50 2.55
N TYR A 129 -4.45 8.94 3.47
CA TYR A 129 -4.06 7.72 4.19
C TYR A 129 -4.03 6.50 3.26
N ARG A 130 -5.00 6.39 2.35
CA ARG A 130 -5.08 5.30 1.37
C ARG A 130 -3.88 5.31 0.42
N ASP A 131 -3.51 6.50 -0.07
CA ASP A 131 -2.31 6.68 -0.89
C ASP A 131 -1.05 6.28 -0.12
N MET A 132 -0.93 6.73 1.13
CA MET A 132 0.20 6.40 1.99
C MET A 132 0.35 4.89 2.18
N VAL A 133 -0.72 4.19 2.56
CA VAL A 133 -0.63 2.77 2.89
C VAL A 133 -0.38 1.91 1.65
N VAL A 134 -0.94 2.26 0.49
CA VAL A 134 -0.64 1.58 -0.78
C VAL A 134 0.83 1.78 -1.14
N ASN A 135 1.33 3.02 -1.11
CA ASN A 135 2.73 3.30 -1.41
C ASN A 135 3.69 2.63 -0.42
N HIS A 136 3.35 2.57 0.88
CA HIS A 136 4.16 1.93 1.92
C HIS A 136 4.32 0.42 1.66
N GLU A 137 3.22 -0.29 1.49
CA GLU A 137 3.26 -1.75 1.34
C GLU A 137 3.81 -2.18 -0.02
N VAL A 138 3.50 -1.44 -1.09
CA VAL A 138 4.17 -1.64 -2.39
C VAL A 138 5.66 -1.31 -2.28
N GLY A 139 6.03 -0.27 -1.52
CA GLY A 139 7.42 0.06 -1.22
C GLY A 139 8.17 -1.11 -0.59
N HIS A 140 7.55 -1.85 0.33
CA HIS A 140 8.09 -3.10 0.84
C HIS A 140 8.28 -4.12 -0.28
N PHE A 141 7.29 -4.35 -1.14
CA PHE A 141 7.41 -5.27 -2.29
C PHE A 141 8.61 -4.92 -3.19
N LEU A 142 8.83 -3.62 -3.45
CA LEU A 142 9.95 -3.09 -4.24
C LEU A 142 11.31 -3.17 -3.53
N GLY A 143 11.37 -3.69 -2.30
CA GLY A 143 12.60 -3.94 -1.55
C GLY A 143 12.99 -2.84 -0.56
N ASN A 144 12.09 -1.90 -0.26
CA ASN A 144 12.38 -0.84 0.71
C ASN A 144 12.07 -1.31 2.15
N GLY A 145 13.04 -1.12 3.05
CA GLY A 145 12.86 -1.32 4.48
C GLY A 145 12.27 -0.09 5.17
N HIS A 146 11.88 -0.24 6.43
CA HIS A 146 11.44 0.90 7.23
C HIS A 146 12.57 1.91 7.45
N VAL A 147 12.21 3.18 7.40
CA VAL A 147 13.04 4.30 7.82
C VAL A 147 12.30 5.10 8.90
N VAL A 148 12.99 6.01 9.59
CA VAL A 148 12.39 6.88 10.60
C VAL A 148 12.31 8.33 10.11
N CYS A 149 11.55 9.16 10.84
CA CYS A 149 11.50 10.60 10.59
C CYS A 149 12.92 11.20 10.66
N PRO A 150 13.44 11.84 9.60
CA PRO A 150 14.82 12.35 9.60
C PRO A 150 15.02 13.53 10.54
N ARG A 151 13.99 14.37 10.73
CA ARG A 151 13.95 15.49 11.66
C ARG A 151 12.54 16.05 11.77
N ALA A 152 12.26 16.75 12.88
CA ALA A 152 11.00 17.46 13.06
C ALA A 152 10.73 18.45 11.91
N GLY A 153 9.46 18.53 11.49
CA GLY A 153 8.99 19.38 10.41
C GLY A 153 9.38 18.95 8.99
N ALA A 154 10.20 17.90 8.82
CA ALA A 154 10.43 17.32 7.50
C ALA A 154 9.21 16.50 7.04
N PRO A 155 8.99 16.31 5.72
CA PRO A 155 8.03 15.33 5.25
C PRO A 155 8.39 13.94 5.77
N ALA A 156 7.40 13.21 6.28
CA ALA A 156 7.58 11.84 6.72
C ALA A 156 7.94 10.97 5.50
N PRO A 157 9.02 10.18 5.54
CA PRO A 157 9.25 9.20 4.49
C PRO A 157 8.05 8.27 4.35
N VAL A 158 7.65 7.91 3.12
CA VAL A 158 6.53 6.97 2.92
C VAL A 158 6.82 5.62 3.57
N MET A 159 8.10 5.24 3.66
CA MET A 159 8.58 4.04 4.34
C MET A 159 8.74 4.20 5.86
N ALA A 160 8.38 5.34 6.45
CA ALA A 160 8.18 5.45 7.90
C ALA A 160 6.84 4.83 8.30
N ARG A 161 6.74 4.32 9.54
CA ARG A 161 5.52 3.64 10.01
C ARG A 161 4.44 4.64 10.44
N GLN A 162 3.96 5.42 9.47
CA GLN A 162 3.05 6.54 9.68
C GLN A 162 1.68 6.12 10.24
N THR A 163 1.31 4.83 10.21
CA THR A 163 0.10 4.31 10.89
C THR A 163 0.23 4.30 12.42
N PHE A 164 1.44 4.34 12.98
CA PHE A 164 1.66 4.44 14.44
C PHE A 164 1.91 5.87 14.93
N GLY A 165 2.40 6.75 14.07
CA GLY A 165 2.65 8.15 14.39
C GLY A 165 3.57 8.81 13.38
N LEU A 166 3.73 10.13 13.48
CA LEU A 166 4.57 10.91 12.57
C LEU A 166 5.97 11.23 13.13
N GLU A 167 6.21 10.95 14.42
CA GLU A 167 7.54 11.14 15.05
C GLU A 167 8.12 12.56 14.84
N GLY A 168 7.26 13.58 14.81
CA GLY A 168 7.63 14.99 14.59
C GLY A 168 7.70 15.42 13.12
N CYS A 169 7.62 14.49 12.17
CA CYS A 169 7.51 14.81 10.75
C CYS A 169 6.11 15.33 10.40
N VAL A 170 6.01 15.97 9.23
CA VAL A 170 4.75 16.31 8.57
C VAL A 170 4.27 15.10 7.79
N ARG A 171 2.97 14.78 7.86
CA ARG A 171 2.36 13.68 7.10
C ARG A 171 2.72 13.79 5.61
N ASN A 172 3.04 12.66 4.99
CA ASN A 172 3.35 12.59 3.58
C ASN A 172 3.03 11.20 3.03
N PRO A 173 2.11 11.06 2.08
CA PRO A 173 1.71 9.78 1.52
C PRO A 173 2.58 9.31 0.34
N TRP A 174 3.54 10.12 -0.11
CA TRP A 174 4.24 9.91 -1.38
C TRP A 174 5.75 9.63 -1.21
N PRO A 175 6.33 8.70 -1.97
CA PRO A 175 7.79 8.53 -2.05
C PRO A 175 8.50 9.76 -2.65
N TYR A 176 7.87 10.44 -3.62
CA TYR A 176 8.41 11.63 -4.31
C TYR A 176 7.39 12.77 -4.24
N PRO A 177 7.25 13.52 -3.13
CA PRO A 177 6.15 14.47 -2.96
C PRO A 177 6.11 15.61 -3.98
N ASP A 178 7.27 15.96 -4.56
CA ASP A 178 7.45 16.93 -5.64
C ASP A 178 7.57 16.27 -7.04
N GLY A 179 7.35 14.95 -7.12
CA GLY A 179 7.52 14.14 -8.32
C GLY A 179 8.97 13.91 -8.76
N LYS A 180 9.96 14.26 -7.93
CA LYS A 180 11.39 14.24 -8.31
C LYS A 180 12.32 13.73 -7.21
N THR A 181 12.11 14.17 -5.98
CA THR A 181 13.01 13.94 -4.85
C THR A 181 12.49 12.82 -3.97
N TYR A 182 13.22 11.71 -3.87
CA TYR A 182 12.86 10.63 -2.96
C TYR A 182 13.02 11.08 -1.50
N VAL A 183 11.93 11.08 -0.74
CA VAL A 183 11.96 11.39 0.69
C VAL A 183 12.31 10.13 1.49
N THR A 184 13.44 10.21 2.21
CA THR A 184 13.96 9.12 3.02
C THR A 184 14.50 9.62 4.37
N GLY A 185 14.92 8.69 5.22
CA GLY A 185 15.49 8.95 6.54
C GLY A 185 16.41 7.82 6.99
N PRO A 186 16.94 7.89 8.22
CA PRO A 186 17.74 6.81 8.79
C PRO A 186 16.98 5.48 8.78
N ALA A 187 17.68 4.37 8.57
CA ALA A 187 17.07 3.05 8.66
C ALA A 187 16.46 2.83 10.06
N ALA A 188 15.25 2.27 10.11
CA ALA A 188 14.64 1.92 11.38
C ALA A 188 15.42 0.76 12.03
N PRO A 189 15.57 0.74 13.36
CA PRO A 189 16.10 -0.41 14.07
C PRO A 189 15.26 -1.66 13.75
N ARG A 190 15.93 -2.80 13.61
CA ARG A 190 15.29 -4.12 13.39
C ARG A 190 14.51 -4.57 14.62
#